data_AF-A0A1I8BET1-F1
#
_entry.id   AF-A0A1I8BET1-F1
#
_cell.length_a   1.000
_cell.length_b   1.000
_cell.length_c   1.000
_cell.angle_alpha   90.00
_cell.angle_beta   90.00
_cell.angle_gamma   90.00
#
_symmetry.space_group_name_H-M   'P 1'
#
loop_
_entity.id
_entity.type
_entity.pdbx_description
1 polymer ?
#
loop_
_entity_poly.entity_id
_entity_poly.type
_entity_poly.pdbx_seq_one_letter_code
_entity_poly.pdbx_strand_id
1 'polypeptide(L)'
;MTSKNENILTVEELPIYAIKVEKSQECYSTEHKPIFGEEYFRQLRLATNNFFGIAEFNLSKVTKTLEPVKEVANATEDFIRNENNELFPKLAAISLGGMAGFVFGMKNGIIKKYFYSLGGLLTMTAFCYPNETIRIIRTGFEHSKMTWEEFKKSPDPDEK
;
A
#
# COMPACT_ATOMS: atom_id res chain seq x y z
N MET A 1 -50.58 52.92 -27.67
CA MET A 1 -51.35 51.94 -28.46
C MET A 1 -50.45 51.38 -29.55
N THR A 2 -49.86 50.21 -29.32
CA THR A 2 -49.23 49.41 -30.38
C THR A 2 -49.53 47.95 -30.07
N SER A 3 -50.45 47.41 -30.87
CA SER A 3 -50.81 46.00 -30.95
C SER A 3 -49.56 45.13 -31.18
N LYS A 4 -49.37 44.06 -30.40
CA LYS A 4 -48.35 43.05 -30.66
C LYS A 4 -48.85 41.66 -30.22
N ASN A 5 -49.21 40.90 -31.26
CA ASN A 5 -49.37 39.44 -31.38
C ASN A 5 -49.23 38.57 -30.11
N GLU A 6 -50.28 37.78 -29.84
CA GLU A 6 -50.47 36.88 -28.68
C GLU A 6 -49.51 35.67 -28.61
N ASN A 7 -48.49 35.60 -29.47
CA ASN A 7 -47.59 34.45 -29.59
C ASN A 7 -46.12 34.85 -29.81
N ILE A 8 -45.66 35.94 -29.22
CA ILE A 8 -44.24 36.26 -29.16
C ILE A 8 -43.89 36.58 -27.71
N LEU A 9 -43.54 35.54 -26.96
CA LEU A 9 -42.99 35.68 -25.62
C LEU A 9 -41.55 36.18 -25.74
N THR A 10 -41.22 37.25 -25.04
CA THR A 10 -39.83 37.67 -24.84
C THR A 10 -39.08 36.62 -24.02
N VAL A 11 -37.76 36.47 -24.24
CA VAL A 11 -36.93 35.40 -23.64
C VAL A 11 -37.12 35.26 -22.13
N GLU A 12 -37.40 36.38 -21.46
CA GLU A 12 -37.59 36.48 -20.01
C GLU A 12 -38.92 35.89 -19.49
N GLU A 13 -39.91 35.69 -20.37
CA GLU A 13 -41.23 35.14 -20.02
C GLU A 13 -41.33 33.62 -20.25
N LEU A 14 -40.24 32.96 -20.67
CA LEU A 14 -40.22 31.49 -20.71
C LEU A 14 -40.28 30.91 -19.28
N PRO A 15 -41.06 29.84 -19.03
CA PRO A 15 -41.23 29.24 -17.71
C PRO A 15 -39.94 28.67 -17.08
N ILE A 16 -38.83 28.64 -17.83
CA ILE A 16 -37.50 28.30 -17.32
C ILE A 16 -36.92 29.45 -16.47
N TYR A 17 -37.28 30.71 -16.76
CA TYR A 17 -36.77 31.91 -16.08
C TYR A 17 -37.76 32.50 -15.06
N ALA A 18 -38.99 31.98 -14.99
CA ALA A 18 -39.99 32.37 -13.97
C ALA A 18 -39.64 31.86 -12.56
N ILE A 19 -38.63 31.01 -12.43
CA ILE A 19 -37.98 30.75 -11.15
C ILE A 19 -37.28 32.05 -10.79
N LYS A 20 -37.92 32.88 -9.96
CA LYS A 20 -37.22 33.83 -9.12
C LYS A 20 -36.18 33.00 -8.38
N VAL A 21 -34.95 33.05 -8.89
CA VAL A 21 -33.78 32.57 -8.22
C VAL A 21 -33.69 33.42 -6.96
N GLU A 22 -34.36 32.98 -5.91
CA GLU A 22 -34.08 33.38 -4.54
C GLU A 22 -32.63 32.98 -4.35
N LYS A 23 -31.74 33.92 -4.70
CA LYS A 23 -30.29 33.84 -4.79
C LYS A 23 -29.85 32.39 -4.64
N SER A 24 -29.99 31.60 -5.72
CA SER A 24 -29.62 30.18 -5.74
C SER A 24 -28.33 30.15 -5.00
N GLN A 25 -28.38 29.52 -3.82
CA GLN A 25 -27.29 29.47 -2.87
C GLN A 25 -26.04 29.41 -3.72
N GLU A 26 -25.29 30.53 -3.74
CA GLU A 26 -23.90 30.50 -4.18
C GLU A 26 -23.41 29.19 -3.60
N CYS A 27 -22.86 28.27 -4.39
CA CYS A 27 -22.31 27.04 -3.82
C CYS A 27 -21.23 27.51 -2.85
N TYR A 28 -21.65 27.81 -1.63
CA TYR A 28 -20.82 28.08 -0.53
C TYR A 28 -20.20 26.71 -0.39
N SER A 29 -18.94 26.65 -0.77
CA SER A 29 -18.00 26.07 0.15
C SER A 29 -18.27 26.77 1.47
N THR A 30 -19.30 26.31 2.21
CA THR A 30 -19.38 26.53 3.63
C THR A 30 -18.00 26.13 4.07
N GLU A 31 -17.27 27.06 4.65
CA GLU A 31 -16.08 26.79 5.42
C GLU A 31 -16.55 25.86 6.54
N HIS A 32 -16.70 24.58 6.19
CA HIS A 32 -17.21 23.56 7.06
C HIS A 32 -16.06 23.37 8.02
N LYS A 33 -16.25 23.84 9.26
CA LYS A 33 -15.27 23.62 10.32
C LYS A 33 -14.98 22.11 10.29
N PRO A 34 -13.73 21.69 10.04
CA PRO A 34 -13.45 20.31 9.72
C PRO A 34 -13.98 19.44 10.84
N ILE A 35 -14.83 18.47 10.49
CA ILE A 35 -15.30 17.50 11.46
C ILE A 35 -14.06 16.71 11.93
N PHE A 36 -14.02 16.32 13.20
CA PHE A 36 -12.89 15.60 13.77
C PHE A 36 -12.51 14.41 12.87
N GLY A 37 -11.31 14.47 12.26
CA GLY A 37 -10.81 13.45 11.33
C GLY A 37 -10.67 13.89 9.87
N GLU A 38 -11.46 14.84 9.36
CA GLU A 38 -11.41 15.24 7.94
C GLU A 38 -10.07 15.84 7.52
N GLU A 39 -9.42 16.57 8.43
CA GLU A 39 -8.09 17.12 8.19
C GLU A 39 -7.03 16.02 8.05
N TYR A 40 -7.13 14.96 8.86
CA TYR A 40 -6.24 13.81 8.77
C TYR A 40 -6.45 13.04 7.47
N PHE A 41 -7.71 12.78 7.08
CA PHE A 41 -8.00 12.12 5.80
C PHE A 41 -7.55 12.96 4.60
N ARG A 42 -7.67 14.28 4.68
CA ARG A 42 -7.16 15.21 3.66
C ARG A 42 -5.64 15.14 3.57
N GLN A 43 -4.93 15.20 4.70
CA GLN A 43 -3.47 15.08 4.71
C GLN A 43 -3.00 13.72 4.20
N LEU A 44 -3.67 12.64 4.61
CA LEU A 44 -3.39 11.30 4.14
C LEU A 44 -3.55 11.23 2.61
N ARG A 45 -4.67 11.72 2.07
CA ARG A 45 -4.92 11.72 0.62
C ARG A 45 -3.88 12.51 -0.16
N LEU A 46 -3.49 13.68 0.33
CA LEU A 46 -2.48 14.52 -0.32
C LEU A 46 -1.10 13.85 -0.28
N ALA A 47 -0.72 13.28 0.87
CA ALA A 47 0.51 12.53 1.02
C ALA A 47 0.52 11.30 0.09
N THR A 48 -0.55 10.50 0.12
CA THR A 48 -0.71 9.31 -0.72
C THR A 48 -0.65 9.66 -2.20
N ASN A 49 -1.39 10.67 -2.67
CA ASN A 49 -1.37 11.09 -4.08
C ASN A 49 0.03 11.58 -4.52
N ASN A 50 0.72 12.35 -3.67
CA ASN A 50 2.09 12.78 -3.96
C ASN A 50 3.05 11.59 -4.03
N PHE A 51 2.93 10.63 -3.11
CA PHE A 51 3.73 9.40 -3.13
C PHE A 51 3.44 8.56 -4.37
N PHE A 52 2.17 8.40 -4.75
CA PHE A 52 1.77 7.66 -5.95
C PHE A 52 2.31 8.32 -7.23
N GLY A 53 2.23 9.65 -7.37
CA GLY A 53 2.77 10.36 -8.52
C GLY A 53 4.30 10.21 -8.67
N ILE A 54 5.03 10.24 -7.55
CA ILE A 54 6.48 9.99 -7.53
C ILE A 54 6.77 8.53 -7.87
N ALA A 55 5.99 7.59 -7.35
CA ALA A 55 6.14 6.18 -7.62
C ALA A 55 5.93 5.86 -9.11
N GLU A 56 4.85 6.34 -9.72
CA GLU A 56 4.56 6.13 -11.15
C GLU A 56 5.65 6.70 -12.07
N PHE A 57 6.15 7.89 -11.75
CA PHE A 57 7.23 8.51 -12.54
C PHE A 57 8.52 7.69 -12.48
N ASN A 58 8.89 7.17 -11.30
CA ASN A 58 10.08 6.33 -11.17
C ASN A 58 9.86 4.94 -11.77
N LEU A 59 8.66 4.36 -11.62
CA LEU A 59 8.31 3.07 -12.23
C LEU A 59 8.42 3.13 -13.75
N SER A 60 7.92 4.18 -14.41
CA SER A 60 8.01 4.32 -15.87
C SER A 60 9.45 4.46 -16.40
N LYS A 61 10.36 5.00 -15.58
CA LYS A 61 11.80 5.04 -15.89
C LYS A 61 12.43 3.66 -15.70
N VAL A 62 12.09 2.98 -14.61
CA VAL A 62 12.57 1.65 -14.30
C VAL A 62 12.09 0.64 -15.35
N THR A 63 10.83 0.68 -15.79
CA THR A 63 10.31 -0.23 -16.83
C THR A 63 11.08 -0.14 -18.14
N LYS A 64 11.51 1.06 -18.54
CA LYS A 64 12.35 1.25 -19.75
C LYS A 64 13.77 0.68 -19.59
N THR A 65 14.28 0.66 -18.36
CA THR A 65 15.58 0.04 -18.03
C THR A 65 15.47 -1.46 -17.71
N LEU A 66 14.26 -2.00 -17.57
CA LEU A 66 14.07 -3.41 -17.21
C LEU A 66 14.18 -4.35 -18.42
N GLU A 67 13.95 -3.87 -19.64
CA GLU A 67 14.16 -4.68 -20.86
C GLU A 67 15.58 -5.27 -20.95
N PRO A 68 16.68 -4.48 -20.81
CA PRO A 68 18.03 -5.05 -20.82
C PRO A 68 18.33 -5.88 -19.57
N VAL A 69 17.70 -5.58 -18.43
CA VAL A 69 17.85 -6.36 -17.20
C VAL A 69 17.21 -7.74 -17.34
N LYS A 70 16.14 -7.88 -18.13
CA LYS A 70 15.47 -9.15 -18.38
C LYS A 70 16.39 -10.13 -19.10
N GLU A 71 17.19 -9.65 -20.05
CA GLU A 71 18.16 -10.50 -20.75
C GLU A 71 19.28 -10.99 -19.82
N VAL A 72 19.80 -10.10 -18.96
CA VAL A 72 20.77 -10.47 -17.93
C VAL A 72 20.15 -11.40 -16.88
N ALA A 73 18.89 -11.18 -16.53
CA ALA A 73 18.16 -12.01 -15.58
C ALA A 73 17.95 -13.43 -16.13
N ASN A 74 17.57 -13.57 -17.41
CA ASN A 74 17.45 -14.88 -18.07
C ASN A 74 18.80 -15.59 -18.15
N ALA A 75 19.89 -14.86 -18.49
CA ALA A 75 21.23 -15.44 -18.47
C ALA A 75 21.63 -15.90 -17.06
N THR A 76 21.27 -15.11 -16.04
CA THR A 76 21.52 -15.43 -14.62
C THR A 76 20.67 -16.61 -14.15
N GLU A 77 19.45 -16.76 -14.66
CA GLU A 77 18.59 -17.91 -14.40
C GLU A 77 19.27 -19.20 -14.85
N ASP A 78 19.86 -19.22 -16.05
CA ASP A 78 20.64 -20.37 -16.53
C ASP A 78 21.86 -20.68 -15.62
N PHE A 79 22.51 -19.66 -15.06
CA PHE A 79 23.60 -19.85 -14.09
C PHE A 79 23.14 -20.36 -12.72
N ILE A 80 21.95 -19.94 -12.26
CA ILE A 80 21.37 -20.40 -10.99
C ILE A 80 20.80 -21.83 -11.13
N ARG A 81 20.30 -22.18 -12.31
CA ARG A 81 19.69 -23.48 -12.62
C ARG A 81 20.71 -24.61 -12.84
N ASN A 82 22.00 -24.28 -12.91
CA ASN A 82 23.07 -25.28 -12.85
C ASN A 82 23.17 -25.88 -11.43
N GLU A 83 22.62 -27.08 -11.31
CA GLU A 83 22.32 -27.88 -10.10
C GLU A 83 23.46 -28.02 -9.07
N ASN A 84 24.72 -27.84 -9.48
CA ASN A 84 25.87 -28.08 -8.60
C ASN A 84 26.13 -26.98 -7.56
N ASN A 85 25.53 -25.77 -7.71
CA ASN A 85 25.83 -24.60 -6.87
C ASN A 85 24.60 -23.88 -6.30
N GLU A 86 23.39 -24.44 -6.35
CA GLU A 86 22.12 -23.72 -6.06
C GLU A 86 22.03 -23.07 -4.66
N LEU A 87 22.78 -23.57 -3.68
CA LEU A 87 22.72 -23.08 -2.30
C LEU A 87 23.47 -21.74 -2.11
N PHE A 88 24.59 -21.55 -2.80
CA PHE A 88 25.44 -20.37 -2.65
C PHE A 88 24.74 -19.05 -3.06
N PRO A 89 24.05 -18.95 -4.22
CA PRO A 89 23.39 -17.70 -4.61
C PRO A 89 22.15 -17.40 -3.74
N LYS A 90 21.38 -18.42 -3.34
CA LYS A 90 20.23 -18.22 -2.44
C LYS A 90 20.66 -17.75 -1.05
N LEU A 91 21.73 -18.32 -0.50
CA LEU A 91 22.29 -17.89 0.78
C LEU A 91 22.92 -16.49 0.69
N ALA A 92 23.62 -16.18 -0.39
CA ALA A 92 24.19 -14.86 -0.64
C ALA A 92 23.09 -13.79 -0.75
N ALA A 93 21.99 -14.09 -1.44
CA ALA A 93 20.82 -13.23 -1.49
C ALA A 93 20.30 -12.92 -0.08
N ILE A 94 20.07 -13.95 0.74
CA ILE A 94 19.55 -13.79 2.10
C ILE A 94 20.50 -12.98 2.99
N SER A 95 21.81 -13.21 2.91
CA SER A 95 22.79 -12.45 3.69
C SER A 95 22.84 -10.98 3.28
N LEU A 96 22.74 -10.69 1.97
CA LEU A 96 22.62 -9.33 1.45
C LEU A 96 21.33 -8.67 1.95
N GLY A 97 20.20 -9.39 1.98
CA GLY A 97 18.94 -8.90 2.52
C GLY A 97 19.03 -8.52 4.00
N GLY A 98 19.65 -9.39 4.81
CA GLY A 98 19.89 -9.12 6.24
C GLY A 98 20.84 -7.95 6.49
N MET A 99 21.95 -7.90 5.74
CA MET A 99 22.92 -6.80 5.84
C MET A 99 22.31 -5.47 5.39
N ALA A 100 21.52 -5.47 4.32
CA ALA A 100 20.78 -4.28 3.88
C ALA A 100 19.81 -3.81 4.97
N GLY A 101 19.02 -4.73 5.55
CA GLY A 101 18.13 -4.44 6.68
C GLY A 101 18.88 -3.86 7.89
N PHE A 102 20.05 -4.40 8.22
CA PHE A 102 20.89 -3.88 9.30
C PHE A 102 21.38 -2.45 9.03
N VAL A 103 21.81 -2.15 7.80
CA VAL A 103 22.24 -0.79 7.40
C VAL A 103 21.06 0.19 7.48
N PHE A 104 19.87 -0.20 7.01
CA PHE A 104 18.65 0.60 7.16
C PHE A 104 18.26 0.82 8.63
N GLY A 105 18.51 -0.17 9.50
CA GLY A 105 18.28 -0.10 10.93
C GLY A 105 19.34 0.67 11.72
N MET A 106 20.50 0.98 11.13
CA MET A 106 21.67 1.53 11.85
C MET A 106 21.44 2.92 12.44
N LYS A 107 20.61 3.75 11.80
CA LYS A 107 20.24 5.09 12.28
C LYS A 107 19.24 5.04 13.44
N ASN A 108 18.61 3.89 13.65
CA ASN A 108 17.58 3.69 14.65
C ASN A 108 18.15 2.84 15.80
N GLY A 109 17.60 2.98 17.02
CA GLY A 109 18.13 2.29 18.21
C GLY A 109 18.28 0.77 18.09
N ILE A 110 18.97 0.15 19.05
CA ILE A 110 19.41 -1.26 19.03
C ILE A 110 18.28 -2.25 18.69
N ILE A 111 17.09 -2.06 19.25
CA ILE A 111 15.93 -2.94 19.00
C ILE A 111 15.50 -2.86 17.52
N LYS A 112 15.38 -1.65 16.97
CA LYS A 112 14.97 -1.43 15.57
C LYS A 112 16.00 -2.07 14.63
N LYS A 113 17.28 -1.95 14.95
CA LYS A 113 18.36 -2.57 14.18
C LYS A 113 18.19 -4.08 14.00
N TYR A 114 17.79 -4.81 15.04
CA TYR A 114 17.49 -6.25 14.94
C TYR A 114 16.22 -6.53 14.14
N PHE A 115 15.14 -5.78 14.37
CA PHE A 115 13.89 -5.96 13.61
C PHE A 115 14.06 -5.70 12.11
N TYR A 116 14.81 -4.65 11.72
CA TYR A 116 15.07 -4.38 10.30
C TYR A 116 15.96 -5.44 9.66
N SER A 117 16.97 -5.94 10.37
CA SER A 117 17.80 -7.06 9.90
C SER A 117 16.98 -8.34 9.73
N LEU A 118 16.19 -8.72 10.74
CA LEU A 118 15.28 -9.87 10.67
C LEU A 118 14.26 -9.71 9.54
N GLY A 119 13.70 -8.51 9.37
CA GLY A 119 12.80 -8.20 8.27
C GLY A 119 13.46 -8.44 6.92
N GLY A 120 14.69 -7.94 6.71
CA GLY A 120 15.46 -8.15 5.48
C GLY A 120 15.82 -9.61 5.22
N LEU A 121 16.17 -10.36 6.27
CA LEU A 121 16.38 -11.81 6.21
C LEU A 121 15.10 -12.54 5.79
N LEU A 122 13.97 -12.22 6.43
CA LEU A 122 12.69 -12.88 6.20
C LEU A 122 12.12 -12.58 4.82
N THR A 123 12.18 -11.32 4.36
CA THR A 123 11.68 -10.94 3.03
C THR A 123 12.46 -11.66 1.94
N MET A 124 13.79 -11.71 2.06
CA MET A 124 14.62 -12.39 1.08
C MET A 124 14.47 -13.91 1.15
N THR A 125 14.33 -14.48 2.34
CA THR A 125 14.06 -15.92 2.51
C THR A 125 12.71 -16.31 1.90
N ALA A 126 11.65 -15.51 2.13
CA ALA A 126 10.34 -15.74 1.55
C ALA A 126 10.36 -15.65 0.02
N PHE A 127 11.20 -14.78 -0.54
CA PHE A 127 11.39 -14.66 -1.98
C PHE A 127 12.15 -15.86 -2.57
N CYS A 128 13.22 -16.33 -1.92
CA CYS A 128 14.03 -17.45 -2.40
C CYS A 128 13.43 -18.84 -2.12
N TYR A 129 12.59 -18.98 -1.09
CA TYR A 129 11.99 -20.23 -0.61
C TYR A 129 10.49 -20.08 -0.29
N PRO A 130 9.65 -19.73 -1.28
CA PRO A 130 8.25 -19.39 -1.03
C PRO A 130 7.42 -20.59 -0.55
N ASN A 131 7.66 -21.78 -1.10
CA ASN A 131 6.89 -22.98 -0.77
C ASN A 131 7.20 -23.50 0.64
N GLU A 132 8.47 -23.50 1.03
CA GLU A 132 8.93 -23.87 2.37
C GLU A 132 8.41 -22.88 3.41
N THR A 133 8.49 -21.58 3.11
CA THR A 133 8.01 -20.50 4.00
C THR A 133 6.52 -20.66 4.28
N ILE A 134 5.69 -20.93 3.26
CA ILE A 134 4.25 -21.14 3.43
C ILE A 134 3.97 -22.37 4.31
N ARG A 135 4.71 -23.47 4.15
CA ARG A 135 4.56 -24.67 4.98
C ARG A 135 4.84 -24.36 6.45
N ILE A 136 5.97 -23.71 6.74
CA ILE A 136 6.37 -23.35 8.10
C ILE A 136 5.33 -22.42 8.75
N ILE A 137 4.86 -21.42 8.01
CA ILE A 137 3.84 -20.48 8.51
C ILE A 137 2.54 -21.20 8.83
N ARG A 138 2.07 -22.11 7.95
CA ARG A 138 0.85 -22.89 8.20
C ARG A 138 0.97 -23.75 9.45
N THR A 139 2.04 -24.53 9.55
CA THR A 139 2.30 -25.39 10.72
C THR A 139 2.44 -24.57 11.99
N GLY A 140 3.12 -23.42 11.94
CA GLY A 140 3.21 -22.51 13.09
C GLY A 140 1.86 -21.93 13.51
N PHE A 141 1.00 -21.60 12.56
CA PHE A 141 -0.35 -21.10 12.82
C PHE A 141 -1.28 -22.18 13.40
N GLU A 142 -1.15 -23.43 12.95
CA GLU A 142 -1.91 -24.55 13.49
C GLU A 142 -1.50 -24.86 14.93
N HIS A 143 -0.18 -24.90 15.22
CA HIS A 143 0.31 -25.10 16.58
C HIS A 143 -0.05 -23.94 17.50
N SER A 144 0.07 -22.68 17.05
CA SER A 144 -0.30 -21.54 17.88
C SER A 144 -1.78 -21.54 18.24
N LYS A 145 -2.66 -21.95 17.31
CA LYS A 145 -4.08 -22.16 17.61
C LYS A 145 -4.30 -23.26 18.62
N MET A 146 -3.66 -24.43 18.46
CA MET A 146 -3.80 -25.54 19.40
C MET A 146 -3.36 -25.13 20.81
N THR A 147 -2.19 -24.51 20.94
CA THR A 147 -1.68 -24.00 22.21
C THR A 147 -2.58 -22.91 22.81
N TRP A 148 -3.15 -22.03 21.99
CA TRP A 148 -4.09 -21.00 22.45
C TRP A 148 -5.38 -21.61 23.02
N GLU A 149 -5.94 -22.62 22.35
CA GLU A 149 -7.14 -23.31 22.86
C GLU A 149 -6.85 -24.12 24.13
N GLU A 150 -5.64 -24.67 24.26
CA GLU A 150 -5.20 -25.31 25.50
C GLU A 150 -5.09 -24.31 26.66
N PHE A 151 -4.52 -23.13 26.41
CA PHE A 151 -4.44 -22.05 27.41
C PHE A 151 -5.82 -21.62 27.91
N LYS A 152 -6.83 -21.52 27.03
CA LYS A 152 -8.21 -21.19 27.44
C LYS A 152 -8.86 -22.26 28.31
N LYS A 153 -8.42 -23.52 28.20
CA LYS A 153 -8.99 -24.66 28.94
C LYS A 153 -8.29 -24.92 30.27
N SER A 154 -7.13 -24.31 30.52
CA SER A 154 -6.39 -24.50 31.77
C SER A 154 -7.21 -23.93 32.94
N PRO A 155 -7.48 -24.71 34.00
CA PRO A 155 -8.21 -24.21 35.17
C PRO A 155 -7.42 -23.11 35.89
N ASP A 156 -8.15 -22.14 36.47
CA ASP A 156 -7.55 -21.04 37.23
C ASP A 156 -6.81 -21.58 38.47
N PRO A 157 -5.65 -20.99 38.84
CA PRO A 157 -4.78 -21.49 39.91
C PRO A 157 -5.38 -21.40 41.33
N ASP A 158 -6.60 -20.86 41.49
CA ASP A 158 -7.22 -20.55 42.78
C ASP A 158 -8.12 -21.66 43.35
N GLU A 159 -8.26 -22.81 42.68
CA GLU A 159 -8.85 -24.03 43.26
C GLU A 159 -7.76 -25.10 43.52
N LYS A 160 -7.07 -24.98 44.65
CA LYS A 160 -6.34 -26.07 45.32
C LYS A 160 -6.69 -26.12 46.80
#